data_AF-A0A7S4UAV0-F1
#
_entry.id   AF-A0A7S4UAV0-F1
#
_cell.length_a   1.000
_cell.length_b   1.000
_cell.length_c   1.000
_cell.angle_alpha   90.00
_cell.angle_beta   90.00
_cell.angle_gamma   90.00
#
_symmetry.space_group_name_H-M   'P 1'
#
loop_
_entity.id
_entity.type
_entity.pdbx_description
1 polymer ?
#
loop_
_entity_poly.entity_id
_entity_poly.type
_entity_poly.pdbx_seq_one_letter_code
_entity_poly.pdbx_strand_id
1 'polypeptide(L)'
;GLLKWMGGCSRKSLLPVPQAAQAACPKAHDVFISHHHGASPEHLLNDFSQQFAEWIAEVCARLGLRIFLDKTNISRILDERGLRVNVLSSRIVVGVISRDALLDPHGIQQELWWAHNACIPIVPFYDADRHAPAAYAAWQGEFAFALGRPPVAYS
;
A
#
# COMPACT_ATOMS: atom_id res chain seq x y z
N GLY A 1 26.87 29.00 -45.22
CA GLY A 1 27.39 28.97 -43.85
C GLY A 1 26.27 28.53 -42.91
N LEU A 2 26.64 27.79 -41.86
CA LEU A 2 25.81 27.30 -40.72
C LEU A 2 24.80 26.18 -41.04
N LEU A 3 24.60 25.15 -40.21
CA LEU A 3 25.43 24.44 -39.22
C LEU A 3 24.66 23.14 -38.91
N LYS A 4 25.37 22.00 -38.82
CA LYS A 4 24.86 20.70 -38.36
C LYS A 4 24.27 20.82 -36.94
N TRP A 5 23.10 20.22 -36.70
CA TRP A 5 22.71 19.73 -35.38
C TRP A 5 22.16 18.30 -35.50
N MET A 6 23.03 17.33 -35.23
CA MET A 6 22.63 15.95 -34.91
C MET A 6 22.42 15.88 -33.39
N GLY A 7 21.16 15.83 -32.96
CA GLY A 7 20.80 15.58 -31.56
C GLY A 7 20.71 14.10 -31.29
N GLY A 8 21.81 13.50 -30.82
CA GLY A 8 21.86 12.11 -30.37
C GLY A 8 20.94 11.86 -29.19
N CYS A 9 19.95 10.97 -29.39
CA CYS A 9 19.14 10.42 -28.32
C CYS A 9 20.01 9.48 -27.49
N SER A 10 20.71 10.02 -26.50
CA SER A 10 21.49 9.24 -25.53
C SER A 10 20.51 8.41 -24.68
N ARG A 11 20.25 7.17 -25.10
CA ARG A 11 19.62 6.15 -24.27
C ARG A 11 20.52 5.96 -23.05
N LYS A 12 20.19 6.62 -21.95
CA LYS A 12 20.71 6.24 -20.63
C LYS A 12 20.23 4.82 -20.38
N SER A 13 21.12 3.86 -20.69
CA SER A 13 21.06 2.50 -20.21
C SER A 13 20.84 2.55 -18.71
N LEU A 14 19.60 2.27 -18.29
CA LEU A 14 19.26 1.99 -16.89
C LEU A 14 20.00 0.71 -16.54
N LEU A 15 21.22 0.85 -16.02
CA LEU A 15 21.91 -0.27 -15.42
C LEU A 15 21.01 -0.84 -14.33
N PRO A 16 20.82 -2.17 -14.27
CA PRO A 16 20.06 -2.77 -13.18
C PRO A 16 20.75 -2.40 -11.87
N VAL A 17 20.01 -1.78 -10.96
CA VAL A 17 20.45 -1.54 -9.59
C VAL A 17 20.90 -2.89 -9.03
N PRO A 18 22.12 -3.03 -8.50
CA PRO A 18 22.55 -4.28 -7.89
C PRO A 18 21.60 -4.56 -6.72
N GLN A 19 20.76 -5.59 -6.86
CA GLN A 19 20.07 -6.17 -5.72
C GLN A 19 21.18 -6.76 -4.85
N ALA A 20 21.65 -5.98 -3.88
CA ALA A 20 22.42 -6.51 -2.77
C ALA A 20 21.59 -7.67 -2.21
N ALA A 21 22.14 -8.88 -2.30
CA ALA A 21 21.56 -10.09 -1.76
C ALA A 21 21.51 -9.93 -0.24
N GLN A 22 20.49 -9.24 0.26
CA GLN A 22 20.00 -9.40 1.62
C GLN A 22 19.69 -10.89 1.72
N ALA A 23 20.41 -11.60 2.59
CA ALA A 23 20.11 -12.99 2.91
C ALA A 23 18.61 -13.05 3.26
N ALA A 24 17.82 -13.55 2.31
CA ALA A 24 16.37 -13.38 2.36
C ALA A 24 15.85 -14.32 3.43
N CYS A 25 15.63 -13.79 4.64
CA CYS A 25 14.79 -14.46 5.61
C CYS A 25 13.48 -14.81 4.88
N PRO A 26 13.07 -16.09 4.85
CA PRO A 26 11.90 -16.49 4.10
C PRO A 26 10.71 -15.68 4.59
N LYS A 27 10.15 -14.89 3.67
CA LYS A 27 8.99 -14.04 3.95
C LYS A 27 7.82 -14.95 4.33
N ALA A 28 7.17 -14.64 5.45
CA ALA A 28 6.06 -15.42 5.99
C ALA A 28 4.83 -15.28 5.10
N HIS A 29 4.62 -14.07 4.56
CA HIS A 29 3.49 -13.72 3.73
C HIS A 29 3.96 -13.18 2.38
N ASP A 30 3.20 -13.45 1.34
CA ASP A 30 3.38 -12.80 0.04
C ASP A 30 2.71 -11.42 0.06
N VAL A 31 1.53 -11.29 0.67
CA VAL A 31 0.76 -10.05 0.72
C VAL A 31 0.30 -9.74 2.14
N PHE A 32 0.60 -8.54 2.64
CA PHE A 32 -0.10 -7.95 3.78
C PHE A 32 -1.18 -7.00 3.29
N ILE A 33 -2.40 -7.10 3.81
CA ILE A 33 -3.50 -6.21 3.45
C ILE A 33 -3.85 -5.36 4.68
N SER A 34 -3.61 -4.06 4.53
CA SER A 34 -3.88 -3.02 5.52
C SER A 34 -5.15 -2.26 5.13
N HIS A 35 -6.05 -2.06 6.10
CA HIS A 35 -7.29 -1.33 5.88
C HIS A 35 -7.72 -0.58 7.16
N HIS A 36 -8.64 0.37 7.01
CA HIS A 36 -9.25 1.05 8.15
C HIS A 36 -10.25 0.12 8.84
N HIS A 37 -10.21 0.02 10.16
CA HIS A 37 -11.21 -0.70 10.96
C HIS A 37 -12.19 0.32 11.53
N GLY A 38 -13.46 0.25 11.13
CA GLY A 38 -14.49 1.17 11.61
C GLY A 38 -14.48 1.35 13.14
N ALA A 39 -14.57 2.60 13.61
CA ALA A 39 -14.54 2.93 15.04
C ALA A 39 -15.82 2.55 15.80
N SER A 40 -16.91 2.16 15.12
CA SER A 40 -18.14 1.70 15.78
C SER A 40 -18.91 0.64 14.98
N PRO A 41 -19.73 -0.20 15.65
CA PRO A 41 -20.45 -1.31 15.02
C PRO A 41 -21.40 -0.90 13.89
N GLU A 42 -21.94 0.32 13.94
CA GLU A 42 -22.84 0.85 12.90
C GLU A 42 -22.11 1.24 11.60
N HIS A 43 -20.79 1.43 11.64
CA HIS A 43 -19.96 1.61 10.44
C HIS A 43 -19.66 0.28 9.73
N LEU A 44 -19.85 -0.88 10.39
CA LEU A 44 -19.53 -2.21 9.82
C LEU A 44 -20.47 -2.62 8.68
N LEU A 45 -21.71 -2.11 8.63
CA LEU A 45 -22.69 -2.49 7.61
C LEU A 45 -22.39 -1.89 6.23
N ASN A 46 -21.46 -0.94 6.14
CA ASN A 46 -21.07 -0.32 4.88
C ASN A 46 -19.56 0.03 4.86
N ASP A 47 -18.73 -0.77 5.54
CA ASP A 47 -17.29 -0.55 5.60
C ASP A 47 -16.66 -0.93 4.26
N PHE A 48 -16.64 0.04 3.35
CA PHE A 48 -15.98 -0.03 2.07
C PHE A 48 -14.54 -0.56 2.21
N SER A 49 -13.81 -0.11 3.24
CA SER A 49 -12.41 -0.48 3.42
C SER A 49 -12.28 -1.98 3.70
N GLN A 50 -13.15 -2.52 4.56
CA GLN A 50 -13.18 -3.94 4.86
C GLN A 50 -13.61 -4.79 3.66
N GLN A 51 -14.67 -4.39 2.94
CA GLN A 51 -15.17 -5.15 1.79
C GLN A 51 -14.10 -5.30 0.70
N PHE A 52 -13.38 -4.23 0.39
CA PHE A 52 -12.29 -4.30 -0.59
C PHE A 52 -11.08 -5.07 -0.07
N ALA A 53 -10.76 -4.97 1.22
CA ALA A 53 -9.69 -5.77 1.82
C ALA A 53 -9.97 -7.29 1.73
N GLU A 54 -11.22 -7.69 2.02
CA GLU A 54 -11.69 -9.07 1.86
C GLU A 54 -11.66 -9.53 0.40
N TRP A 55 -12.14 -8.69 -0.52
CA TRP A 55 -12.09 -8.98 -1.96
C TRP A 55 -10.66 -9.15 -2.48
N ILE A 56 -9.73 -8.27 -2.09
CA ILE A 56 -8.31 -8.38 -2.45
C ILE A 56 -7.72 -9.68 -1.88
N ALA A 57 -8.06 -10.03 -0.63
CA ALA A 57 -7.63 -11.29 -0.03
C ALA A 57 -8.13 -12.50 -0.82
N GLU A 58 -9.40 -12.52 -1.24
CA GLU A 58 -9.94 -13.58 -2.09
C GLU A 58 -9.20 -13.69 -3.43
N VAL A 59 -8.94 -12.58 -4.10
CA VAL A 59 -8.22 -12.56 -5.38
C VAL A 59 -6.80 -13.12 -5.20
N CYS A 60 -6.07 -12.66 -4.19
CA CYS A 60 -4.74 -13.17 -3.89
C CYS A 60 -4.76 -14.68 -3.55
N ALA A 61 -5.80 -15.15 -2.87
CA ALA A 61 -5.91 -16.55 -2.45
C ALA A 61 -6.14 -17.46 -3.67
N ARG A 62 -6.98 -17.03 -4.62
CA ARG A 62 -7.20 -17.72 -5.90
C ARG A 62 -5.93 -17.81 -6.75
N LEU A 63 -5.00 -16.86 -6.57
CA LEU A 63 -3.69 -16.87 -7.20
C LEU A 63 -2.63 -17.69 -6.43
N GLY A 64 -3.00 -18.33 -5.31
CA GLY A 64 -2.11 -19.15 -4.51
C GLY A 64 -1.10 -18.38 -3.66
N LEU A 65 -1.39 -17.11 -3.35
CA LEU A 65 -0.52 -16.26 -2.51
C LEU A 65 -0.81 -16.46 -1.03
N ARG A 66 0.23 -16.42 -0.19
CA ARG A 66 0.07 -16.40 1.28
C ARG A 66 -0.28 -14.99 1.74
N ILE A 67 -1.44 -14.83 2.39
CA ILE A 67 -1.99 -13.52 2.74
C ILE A 67 -2.06 -13.37 4.25
N PHE A 68 -1.74 -12.17 4.72
CA PHE A 68 -2.15 -11.69 6.02
C PHE A 68 -3.14 -10.53 5.84
N LEU A 69 -4.39 -10.73 6.24
CA LEU A 69 -5.41 -9.68 6.31
C LEU A 69 -5.53 -9.27 7.79
N ASP A 70 -5.20 -8.02 8.09
CA ASP A 70 -5.43 -7.48 9.43
C ASP A 70 -6.94 -7.47 9.72
N LYS A 71 -7.37 -8.07 10.85
CA LYS A 71 -8.76 -8.10 11.33
C LYS A 71 -8.88 -7.55 12.76
N THR A 72 -7.85 -6.84 13.23
CA THR A 72 -7.67 -6.53 14.64
C THR A 72 -8.44 -5.27 15.02
N ASN A 73 -9.67 -5.44 15.53
CA ASN A 73 -10.62 -4.33 15.70
C ASN A 73 -10.57 -3.64 17.08
N ILE A 74 -10.10 -4.29 18.15
CA ILE A 74 -10.44 -3.85 19.54
C ILE A 74 -9.25 -3.55 20.48
N SER A 75 -8.00 -3.81 20.10
CA SER A 75 -6.86 -3.51 20.98
C SER A 75 -5.52 -3.39 20.24
N ARG A 76 -5.46 -2.58 19.17
CA ARG A 76 -4.22 -2.33 18.39
C ARG A 76 -2.99 -1.99 19.25
N ILE A 77 -3.18 -1.33 20.39
CA ILE A 77 -2.10 -1.01 21.35
C ILE A 77 -1.41 -2.27 21.90
N LEU A 78 -2.13 -3.37 22.10
CA LEU A 78 -1.58 -4.60 22.67
C LEU A 78 -0.88 -5.48 21.61
N ASP A 79 -1.24 -5.34 20.33
CA ASP A 79 -0.74 -6.18 19.25
C ASP A 79 0.11 -5.44 18.19
N GLU A 80 0.53 -4.21 18.49
CA GLU A 80 1.38 -3.41 17.59
C GLU A 80 2.64 -4.20 17.16
N ARG A 81 3.24 -4.96 18.08
CA ARG A 81 4.40 -5.80 17.81
C ARG A 81 4.07 -6.94 16.84
N GLY A 82 2.94 -7.61 17.02
CA GLY A 82 2.51 -8.70 16.15
C GLY A 82 2.20 -8.19 14.75
N LEU A 83 1.43 -7.11 14.64
CA LEU A 83 1.13 -6.44 13.38
C LEU A 83 2.41 -6.00 12.66
N ARG A 84 3.34 -5.35 13.37
CA ARG A 84 4.62 -4.95 12.79
C ARG A 84 5.43 -6.14 12.26
N VAL A 85 5.48 -7.26 12.98
CA VAL A 85 6.14 -8.48 12.51
C VAL A 85 5.50 -9.00 11.23
N ASN A 86 4.17 -9.00 11.14
CA ASN A 86 3.45 -9.40 9.93
C ASN A 86 3.72 -8.48 8.74
N VAL A 87 3.76 -7.16 8.94
CA VAL A 87 4.15 -6.20 7.90
C VAL A 87 5.57 -6.47 7.41
N LEU A 88 6.54 -6.57 8.33
CA LEU A 88 7.96 -6.73 7.99
C LEU A 88 8.28 -8.10 7.35
N SER A 89 7.50 -9.12 7.67
CA SER A 89 7.62 -10.46 7.10
C SER A 89 6.91 -10.63 5.76
N SER A 90 6.28 -9.58 5.23
CA SER A 90 5.57 -9.59 3.95
C SER A 90 6.46 -9.17 2.77
N ARG A 91 6.12 -9.65 1.56
CA ARG A 91 6.80 -9.25 0.31
C ARG A 91 6.26 -7.95 -0.25
N ILE A 92 4.95 -7.75 -0.16
CA ILE A 92 4.27 -6.51 -0.51
C ILE A 92 3.23 -6.14 0.56
N VAL A 93 2.88 -4.86 0.62
CA VAL A 93 1.79 -4.34 1.44
C VAL A 93 0.78 -3.67 0.53
N VAL A 94 -0.49 -4.06 0.64
CA VAL A 94 -1.62 -3.41 -0.01
C VAL A 94 -2.31 -2.54 1.02
N GLY A 95 -2.45 -1.24 0.74
CA GLY A 95 -3.16 -0.30 1.59
C GLY A 95 -4.49 0.09 0.99
N VAL A 96 -5.60 -0.31 1.60
CA VAL A 96 -6.95 0.11 1.20
C VAL A 96 -7.24 1.48 1.82
N ILE A 97 -7.04 2.53 1.03
CA ILE A 97 -7.20 3.91 1.45
C ILE A 97 -8.66 4.32 1.25
N SER A 98 -9.28 4.78 2.33
CA SER A 98 -10.64 5.29 2.36
C SER A 98 -10.67 6.70 2.97
N ARG A 99 -11.82 7.37 2.95
CA ARG A 99 -11.98 8.64 3.67
C ARG A 99 -11.71 8.47 5.16
N ASP A 100 -12.20 7.37 5.73
CA ASP A 100 -12.16 7.12 7.17
C ASP A 100 -10.77 6.69 7.64
N ALA A 101 -9.91 6.22 6.73
CA ALA A 101 -8.50 5.95 7.02
C ALA A 101 -7.75 7.17 7.62
N LEU A 102 -8.20 8.39 7.35
CA LEU A 102 -7.64 9.62 7.93
C LEU A 102 -8.02 9.80 9.41
N LEU A 103 -9.03 9.09 9.91
CA LEU A 103 -9.51 9.18 11.29
C LEU A 103 -8.73 8.25 12.24
N ASP A 104 -7.91 7.34 11.70
CA ASP A 104 -7.12 6.37 12.48
C ASP A 104 -5.61 6.43 12.12
N PRO A 105 -4.87 7.39 12.71
CA PRO A 105 -3.43 7.53 12.46
C PRO A 105 -2.60 6.37 13.00
N HIS A 106 -3.13 5.58 13.94
CA HIS A 106 -2.47 4.42 14.53
C HIS A 106 -2.80 3.10 13.81
N GLY A 107 -3.60 3.19 12.76
CA GLY A 107 -3.99 2.05 11.95
C GLY A 107 -3.18 1.90 10.68
N ILE A 108 -3.89 2.01 9.56
CA ILE A 108 -3.31 1.89 8.22
C ILE A 108 -2.11 2.81 8.00
N GLN A 109 -2.15 4.05 8.49
CA GLN A 109 -1.02 4.98 8.33
C GLN A 109 0.26 4.44 8.97
N GLN A 110 0.17 3.90 10.18
CA GLN A 110 1.31 3.33 10.89
C GLN A 110 1.84 2.06 10.21
N GLU A 111 0.95 1.18 9.74
CA GLU A 111 1.32 -0.04 9.01
C GLU A 111 2.04 0.27 7.69
N LEU A 112 1.50 1.22 6.92
CA LEU A 112 2.12 1.68 5.67
C LEU A 112 3.45 2.39 5.96
N TRP A 113 3.57 3.12 7.06
CA TRP A 113 4.81 3.76 7.47
C TRP A 113 5.91 2.73 7.81
N TRP A 114 5.57 1.64 8.51
CA TRP A 114 6.52 0.55 8.74
C TRP A 114 6.99 -0.10 7.44
N ALA A 115 6.07 -0.34 6.50
CA ALA A 115 6.38 -0.90 5.20
C ALA A 115 7.33 0.02 4.41
N HIS A 116 7.05 1.32 4.40
CA HIS A 116 7.86 2.33 3.74
C HIS A 116 9.30 2.35 4.28
N ASN A 117 9.46 2.43 5.61
CA ASN A 117 10.77 2.45 6.26
C ASN A 117 11.57 1.15 6.05
N ALA A 118 10.88 0.03 5.86
CA ALA A 118 11.49 -1.26 5.57
C ALA A 118 11.73 -1.49 4.06
N CYS A 119 11.48 -0.48 3.22
CA CYS A 119 11.56 -0.57 1.75
C CYS A 119 10.72 -1.71 1.17
N ILE A 120 9.61 -2.06 1.83
CA ILE A 120 8.64 -3.04 1.33
C ILE A 120 7.72 -2.33 0.33
N PRO A 121 7.52 -2.86 -0.89
CA PRO A 121 6.62 -2.26 -1.85
C PRO A 121 5.21 -2.06 -1.30
N ILE A 122 4.69 -0.85 -1.43
CA ILE A 122 3.32 -0.47 -1.08
C ILE A 122 2.49 -0.35 -2.36
N VAL A 123 1.33 -0.99 -2.38
CA VAL A 123 0.33 -0.88 -3.44
C VAL A 123 -0.90 -0.18 -2.84
N PRO A 124 -1.09 1.12 -3.09
CA PRO A 124 -2.30 1.81 -2.65
C PRO A 124 -3.50 1.34 -3.49
N PHE A 125 -4.62 1.08 -2.82
CA PHE A 125 -5.90 0.78 -3.44
C PHE A 125 -6.95 1.76 -2.89
N TYR A 126 -7.70 2.41 -3.76
CA TYR A 126 -8.77 3.34 -3.38
C TYR A 126 -9.82 3.41 -4.50
N ASP A 127 -11.07 3.74 -4.15
CA ASP A 127 -12.15 3.94 -5.13
C ASP A 127 -12.17 5.39 -5.60
N ALA A 128 -11.60 5.63 -6.77
CA ALA A 128 -11.56 6.96 -7.37
C ALA A 128 -12.96 7.50 -7.74
N ASP A 129 -13.96 6.65 -7.95
CA ASP A 129 -15.30 7.05 -8.38
C ASP A 129 -16.12 7.61 -7.21
N ARG A 130 -15.87 7.14 -5.98
CA ARG A 130 -16.54 7.62 -4.76
C ARG A 130 -15.98 8.93 -4.22
N HIS A 131 -14.82 9.38 -4.66
CA HIS A 131 -14.10 10.46 -4.00
C HIS A 131 -13.86 11.66 -4.90
N ALA A 132 -14.32 12.84 -4.45
CA ALA A 132 -14.06 14.10 -5.11
C ALA A 132 -12.53 14.40 -5.13
N PRO A 133 -12.01 15.12 -6.13
CA PRO A 133 -10.58 15.44 -6.25
C PRO A 133 -9.94 16.04 -4.97
N ALA A 134 -10.72 16.75 -4.16
CA ALA A 134 -10.26 17.30 -2.87
C ALA A 134 -9.90 16.23 -1.83
N ALA A 135 -10.60 15.09 -1.82
CA ALA A 135 -10.30 13.97 -0.92
C ALA A 135 -8.97 13.31 -1.30
N TYR A 136 -8.68 13.22 -2.60
CA TYR A 136 -7.38 12.73 -3.09
C TYR A 136 -6.23 13.64 -2.66
N ALA A 137 -6.41 14.97 -2.68
CA ALA A 137 -5.41 15.91 -2.20
C ALA A 137 -5.10 15.73 -0.70
N ALA A 138 -6.11 15.45 0.12
CA ALA A 138 -5.91 15.15 1.55
C ALA A 138 -5.10 13.85 1.73
N TRP A 139 -5.41 12.80 0.98
CA TRP A 139 -4.65 11.55 1.02
C TRP A 139 -3.21 11.71 0.52
N GLN A 140 -2.99 12.54 -0.51
CA GLN A 140 -1.64 12.85 -0.97
C GLN A 140 -0.78 13.54 0.10
N GLY A 141 -1.40 14.30 1.01
CA GLY A 141 -0.69 14.86 2.18
C GLY A 141 -0.26 13.76 3.17
N GLU A 142 -1.20 12.93 3.59
CA GLU A 142 -0.98 11.95 4.68
C GLU A 142 -0.27 10.66 4.24
N PHE A 143 -0.53 10.23 3.00
CA PHE A 143 -0.02 8.99 2.41
C PHE A 143 0.92 9.28 1.23
N ALA A 144 1.59 10.44 1.21
CA ALA A 144 2.52 10.83 0.14
C ALA A 144 3.53 9.74 -0.22
N PHE A 145 4.01 9.03 0.80
CA PHE A 145 5.00 7.96 0.68
C PHE A 145 4.44 6.68 0.02
N ALA A 146 3.13 6.48 0.05
CA ALA A 146 2.43 5.37 -0.60
C ALA A 146 1.82 5.77 -1.96
N LEU A 147 1.35 7.01 -2.09
CA LEU A 147 0.70 7.58 -3.29
C LEU A 147 1.66 8.34 -4.21
N GLY A 148 2.96 8.37 -3.90
CA GLY A 148 3.98 9.13 -4.64
C GLY A 148 4.28 8.64 -6.06
N ARG A 149 3.62 7.56 -6.51
CA ARG A 149 3.65 7.13 -7.90
C ARG A 149 2.35 7.56 -8.58
N PRO A 150 2.42 8.15 -9.79
CA PRO A 150 1.21 8.51 -10.52
C PRO A 150 0.35 7.25 -10.72
N PRO A 151 -0.99 7.37 -10.65
CA PRO A 151 -1.88 6.23 -10.91
C PRO A 151 -1.60 5.65 -12.30
N VAL A 152 -1.71 4.33 -12.42
CA VAL A 152 -1.57 3.65 -13.71
C VAL A 152 -2.77 4.03 -14.57
N ALA A 153 -2.54 4.85 -15.60
CA ALA A 153 -3.56 5.17 -16.59
C ALA A 153 -3.76 3.95 -17.51
N TYR A 154 -4.96 3.40 -17.51
CA TYR A 154 -5.36 2.42 -18.53
C TYR A 154 -5.91 3.20 -19.71
N SER A 155 -5.13 3.29 -20.78
CA SER A 155 -5.52 3.85 -22.08
C SER A 155 -5.94 2.76 -23.05
#